data_AF-A0A2P2I946-F1
#
_entry.id   AF-A0A2P2I946-F1
#
_cell.length_a   1.000
_cell.length_b   1.000
_cell.length_c   1.000
_cell.angle_alpha   90.00
_cell.angle_beta   90.00
_cell.angle_gamma   90.00
#
_symmetry.space_group_name_H-M   'P 1'
#
loop_
_entity.id
_entity.type
_entity.pdbx_description
1 polymer ?
#
loop_
_entity_poly.entity_id
_entity_poly.type
_entity_poly.pdbx_seq_one_letter_code
_entity_poly.pdbx_strand_id
1 'polypeptide(L)'
;MARKTLSVLQIEELLTSTPLFESEGEEFDCDSDEEYNPPLNEDSSDDSDHDSTINEEETAEEIITTDVNHCTNQEPLSKRRNIEQTSSPSVYQGKDGTVWTLDAGQQEFVGRINQNNVLKDTPGPTSFAKRNITECNNISALNLFIDSYIIDHIVKCTEIEARLKLNTQDWKTSKQEIYQLIGIMYARGLLAKGQPVDQIWSRKWGINFFSSTMSRNRYKELLRFIRFDIRSTRSERLASDKFALFSTVWNRFIENCKSNYMPNANITVDEQLFPTKARCPFTQYMANKPDKFGVKFWLAVDAKSKYLVNGFPYLGKDAHRPSNEPVSEYIVLQLMDPYLGKGRNVTTDNFFTSVRLAEKLQEKKTSIVGTMNRIRR
;
A
#
# COMPACT_ATOMS: atom_id res chain seq x y z
N MET A 1 0.52 -40.08 -30.86
CA MET A 1 -0.74 -39.88 -30.10
C MET A 1 -1.28 -38.50 -30.45
N ALA A 2 -2.38 -38.44 -31.20
CA ALA A 2 -3.01 -37.19 -31.60
C ALA A 2 -3.62 -36.49 -30.38
N ARG A 3 -3.25 -35.22 -30.15
CA ARG A 3 -3.87 -34.38 -29.12
C ARG A 3 -5.29 -34.03 -29.59
N LYS A 4 -6.30 -34.58 -28.92
CA LYS A 4 -7.70 -34.14 -29.08
C LYS A 4 -7.90 -32.88 -28.24
N THR A 5 -8.27 -31.79 -28.87
CA THR A 5 -8.69 -30.55 -28.21
C THR A 5 -10.21 -30.63 -28.01
N LEU A 6 -10.68 -30.39 -26.78
CA LEU A 6 -12.12 -30.31 -26.48
C LEU A 6 -12.68 -29.00 -26.99
N SER A 7 -13.91 -29.02 -27.51
CA SER A 7 -14.64 -27.81 -27.90
C SER A 7 -15.20 -27.08 -26.68
N VAL A 8 -15.50 -25.79 -26.82
CA VAL A 8 -16.08 -24.95 -25.74
C VAL A 8 -17.36 -25.58 -25.19
N LEU A 9 -18.19 -26.17 -26.03
CA LEU A 9 -19.42 -26.86 -25.63
C LEU A 9 -19.16 -28.09 -24.75
N GLN A 10 -18.07 -28.83 -25.00
CA GLN A 10 -17.68 -29.98 -24.17
C GLN A 10 -17.14 -29.55 -22.80
N ILE A 11 -16.60 -28.33 -22.71
CA ILE A 11 -16.14 -27.73 -21.44
C ILE A 11 -17.36 -27.27 -20.62
N GLU A 12 -18.36 -26.66 -21.27
CA GLU A 12 -19.58 -26.21 -20.60
C GLU A 12 -20.40 -27.38 -20.05
N GLU A 13 -20.51 -28.49 -20.78
CA GLU A 13 -21.22 -29.69 -20.33
C GLU A 13 -20.58 -30.31 -19.07
N LEU A 14 -19.24 -30.30 -18.98
CA LEU A 14 -18.48 -30.75 -17.81
C LEU A 14 -18.64 -29.85 -16.57
N LEU A 15 -18.89 -28.56 -16.76
CA LEU A 15 -19.08 -27.61 -15.66
C LEU A 15 -20.51 -27.65 -15.10
N THR A 16 -21.48 -28.10 -15.89
CA THR A 16 -22.89 -28.20 -15.48
C THR A 16 -23.25 -29.52 -14.77
N SER A 17 -22.37 -30.52 -14.75
CA SER A 17 -22.71 -31.88 -14.30
C SER A 17 -22.24 -32.26 -12.89
N THR A 18 -21.78 -31.33 -12.05
CA THR A 18 -21.40 -31.64 -10.65
C THR A 18 -22.52 -31.26 -9.67
N PRO A 19 -23.09 -32.21 -8.90
CA PRO A 19 -24.11 -31.91 -7.91
C PRO A 19 -23.51 -31.12 -6.73
N LEU A 20 -24.26 -30.10 -6.30
CA LEU A 20 -24.02 -29.29 -5.11
C LEU A 20 -23.96 -30.19 -3.87
N PHE A 21 -22.82 -30.22 -3.20
CA PHE A 21 -22.69 -30.75 -1.84
C PHE A 21 -22.78 -29.56 -0.87
N GLU A 22 -23.91 -29.46 -0.18
CA GLU A 22 -24.03 -28.65 1.03
C GLU A 22 -23.14 -29.29 2.11
N SER A 23 -22.19 -28.53 2.66
CA SER A 23 -21.50 -28.91 3.89
C SER A 23 -21.89 -27.96 5.00
N GLU A 24 -22.60 -28.52 5.98
CA GLU A 24 -22.95 -27.90 7.26
C GLU A 24 -21.70 -27.33 7.95
N GLY A 25 -21.86 -26.13 8.53
CA GLY A 25 -20.82 -25.43 9.25
C GLY A 25 -20.61 -26.03 10.63
N GLU A 26 -19.36 -26.35 10.95
CA GLU A 26 -18.91 -26.51 12.33
C GLU A 26 -18.18 -25.24 12.77
N GLU A 27 -18.77 -24.56 13.76
CA GLU A 27 -18.15 -23.48 14.53
C GLU A 27 -16.90 -24.01 15.25
N PHE A 28 -15.77 -23.34 15.04
CA PHE A 28 -14.58 -23.54 15.86
C PHE A 28 -14.58 -22.50 16.97
N ASP A 29 -14.86 -22.94 18.19
CA ASP A 29 -14.60 -22.22 19.43
C ASP A 29 -13.11 -21.92 19.56
N CYS A 30 -12.75 -20.63 19.51
CA CYS A 30 -11.45 -20.13 19.90
C CYS A 30 -11.53 -19.63 21.35
N ASP A 31 -11.19 -20.51 22.29
CA ASP A 31 -11.14 -20.17 23.71
C ASP A 31 -9.92 -19.30 24.07
N SER A 32 -10.25 -18.19 24.73
CA SER A 32 -9.48 -17.35 25.67
C SER A 32 -8.09 -16.84 25.24
N ASP A 33 -8.07 -15.68 24.58
CA ASP A 33 -6.96 -14.72 24.72
C ASP A 33 -7.19 -13.90 26.00
N GLU A 34 -6.21 -13.87 26.90
CA GLU A 34 -6.20 -12.95 28.05
C GLU A 34 -6.34 -11.50 27.57
N GLU A 35 -7.43 -10.87 28.00
CA GLU A 35 -7.77 -9.47 27.79
C GLU A 35 -6.64 -8.55 28.23
N TYR A 36 -5.99 -7.90 27.26
CA TYR A 36 -5.33 -6.64 27.50
C TYR A 36 -6.40 -5.54 27.44
N ASN A 37 -6.91 -5.13 28.61
CA ASN A 37 -7.75 -3.96 28.76
C ASN A 37 -6.86 -2.70 28.87
N PRO A 38 -6.79 -1.85 27.82
CA PRO A 38 -6.25 -0.51 28.00
C PRO A 38 -7.19 0.30 28.90
N PRO A 39 -6.68 1.25 29.70
CA PRO A 39 -7.53 2.07 30.56
C PRO A 39 -8.57 2.82 29.71
N LEU A 40 -9.83 2.73 30.16
CA LEU A 40 -10.91 3.60 29.73
C LEU A 40 -10.49 5.03 30.08
N ASN A 41 -10.09 5.82 29.09
CA ASN A 41 -10.14 7.26 29.24
C ASN A 41 -11.62 7.65 29.12
N GLU A 42 -12.28 7.72 30.27
CA GLU A 42 -13.41 8.62 30.49
C GLU A 42 -12.85 10.05 30.42
N ASP A 43 -12.74 10.57 29.19
CA ASP A 43 -12.84 12.00 28.92
C ASP A 43 -13.72 12.14 27.68
N SER A 44 -15.01 11.92 27.92
CA SER A 44 -16.06 12.50 27.10
C SER A 44 -16.12 13.99 27.41
N SER A 45 -15.23 14.76 26.80
CA SER A 45 -15.45 16.19 26.60
C SER A 45 -15.71 16.42 25.11
N ASP A 46 -16.95 16.80 24.88
CA ASP A 46 -17.42 17.58 23.75
C ASP A 46 -16.37 18.64 23.40
N ASP A 47 -15.86 18.62 22.17
CA ASP A 47 -15.44 19.85 21.50
C ASP A 47 -15.34 19.68 19.99
N SER A 48 -16.19 20.46 19.34
CA SER A 48 -16.36 20.67 17.92
C SER A 48 -15.10 21.24 17.28
N ASP A 49 -14.46 20.47 16.39
CA ASP A 49 -13.67 21.06 15.31
C ASP A 49 -14.54 21.09 14.04
N HIS A 50 -14.82 22.32 13.62
CA HIS A 50 -15.61 22.69 12.47
C HIS A 50 -14.84 22.32 11.18
N ASP A 51 -14.86 21.03 10.81
CA ASP A 51 -14.58 20.58 9.46
C ASP A 51 -15.91 20.06 8.89
N SER A 52 -16.39 20.71 7.85
CA SER A 52 -17.69 20.41 7.25
C SER A 52 -17.68 19.00 6.67
N THR A 53 -18.11 18.04 7.50
CA THR A 53 -18.62 16.75 7.05
C THR A 53 -19.84 17.01 6.19
N ILE A 54 -19.68 16.88 4.87
CA ILE A 54 -20.83 16.60 4.03
C ILE A 54 -21.27 15.19 4.38
N ASN A 55 -22.35 15.10 5.16
CA ASN A 55 -23.15 13.89 5.34
C ASN A 55 -23.64 13.45 3.96
N GLU A 56 -23.26 12.26 3.52
CA GLU A 56 -24.02 11.52 2.50
C GLU A 56 -25.09 10.69 3.21
N GLU A 57 -26.15 11.36 3.65
CA GLU A 57 -27.48 10.77 3.78
C GLU A 57 -28.40 11.59 2.88
N GLU A 58 -28.70 11.09 1.68
CA GLU A 58 -29.94 11.43 0.98
C GLU A 58 -30.44 10.21 0.23
N THR A 59 -31.53 9.68 0.78
CA THR A 59 -32.74 9.15 0.14
C THR A 59 -32.69 8.86 -1.35
N ALA A 60 -33.07 7.62 -1.68
CA ALA A 60 -33.39 7.16 -3.02
C ALA A 60 -34.52 8.00 -3.65
N GLU A 61 -34.19 8.73 -4.72
CA GLU A 61 -35.15 9.07 -5.77
C GLU A 61 -34.57 8.70 -7.13
N GLU A 62 -35.42 8.04 -7.93
CA GLU A 62 -35.12 7.43 -9.22
C GLU A 62 -34.57 8.44 -10.24
N ILE A 63 -33.38 8.17 -10.77
CA ILE A 63 -32.97 8.71 -12.06
C ILE A 63 -32.63 7.54 -12.98
N ILE A 64 -33.41 7.48 -14.04
CA ILE A 64 -33.48 6.50 -15.12
C ILE A 64 -32.07 6.14 -15.62
N THR A 65 -31.70 4.88 -15.44
CA THR A 65 -30.53 4.27 -16.07
C THR A 65 -30.83 4.03 -17.54
N THR A 66 -30.03 4.63 -18.43
CA THR A 66 -29.88 4.12 -19.79
C THR A 66 -28.40 3.92 -20.12
N ASP A 67 -28.15 2.70 -20.57
CA ASP A 67 -27.02 2.24 -21.37
C ASP A 67 -25.70 1.88 -20.65
N VAL A 68 -25.72 0.63 -20.19
CA VAL A 68 -24.68 -0.39 -20.35
C VAL A 68 -23.78 -0.08 -21.56
N ASN A 69 -22.47 0.06 -21.37
CA ASN A 69 -21.53 -0.24 -22.44
C ASN A 69 -20.24 -0.90 -21.94
N HIS A 70 -20.10 -2.12 -22.46
CA HIS A 70 -18.94 -2.99 -22.55
C HIS A 70 -17.69 -2.22 -23.00
N CYS A 71 -16.62 -2.22 -22.20
CA CYS A 71 -15.31 -1.76 -22.68
C CYS A 71 -14.65 -2.88 -23.50
N THR A 72 -14.93 -2.92 -24.81
CA THR A 72 -14.08 -3.59 -25.79
C THR A 72 -12.90 -2.69 -26.16
N ASN A 73 -11.69 -3.24 -26.05
CA ASN A 73 -10.45 -2.62 -26.55
C ASN A 73 -10.55 -2.39 -28.06
N GLN A 74 -10.70 -1.14 -28.48
CA GLN A 74 -10.34 -0.70 -29.83
C GLN A 74 -9.56 0.62 -29.73
N GLU A 75 -8.34 0.61 -30.27
CA GLU A 75 -7.55 1.82 -30.49
C GLU A 75 -8.29 2.75 -31.47
N PRO A 76 -8.40 4.07 -31.21
CA PRO A 76 -8.99 4.96 -32.18
C PRO A 76 -7.96 5.34 -33.25
N LEU A 77 -8.20 4.83 -34.46
CA LEU A 77 -7.63 5.32 -35.71
C LEU A 77 -7.93 6.81 -35.88
N SER A 78 -6.87 7.57 -36.18
CA SER A 78 -6.87 9.00 -36.41
C SER A 78 -7.73 9.39 -37.62
N LYS A 79 -8.82 10.14 -37.37
CA LYS A 79 -9.46 10.97 -38.39
C LYS A 79 -9.56 12.40 -37.89
N ARG A 80 -8.66 13.25 -38.41
CA ARG A 80 -8.72 14.71 -38.30
C ARG A 80 -10.07 15.20 -38.81
N ARG A 81 -10.87 15.81 -37.92
CA ARG A 81 -11.88 16.80 -38.30
C ARG A 81 -11.34 18.16 -37.89
N ASN A 82 -11.16 19.03 -38.89
CA ASN A 82 -10.89 20.44 -38.67
C ASN A 82 -12.12 21.05 -37.97
N ILE A 83 -11.93 21.58 -36.77
CA ILE A 83 -12.84 22.53 -36.15
C ILE A 83 -12.04 23.82 -36.03
N GLU A 84 -12.22 24.73 -36.99
CA GLU A 84 -11.97 26.15 -36.75
C GLU A 84 -13.10 26.65 -35.87
N GLN A 85 -12.81 27.03 -34.62
CA GLN A 85 -13.62 27.99 -33.88
C GLN A 85 -12.85 28.54 -32.67
N THR A 86 -12.63 29.85 -32.75
CA THR A 86 -12.24 30.80 -31.70
C THR A 86 -12.66 30.40 -30.28
N SER A 87 -11.71 30.07 -29.42
CA SER A 87 -11.95 29.93 -27.97
C SER A 87 -11.26 31.05 -27.20
N SER A 88 -12.03 32.02 -26.74
CA SER A 88 -11.64 32.86 -25.60
C SER A 88 -11.21 31.95 -24.45
N PRO A 89 -10.12 32.26 -23.70
CA PRO A 89 -9.72 31.45 -22.56
C PRO A 89 -10.89 31.39 -21.58
N SER A 90 -11.41 30.18 -21.34
CA SER A 90 -12.46 29.96 -20.36
C SER A 90 -11.85 30.25 -18.98
N VAL A 91 -12.14 31.43 -18.46
CA VAL A 91 -11.80 31.84 -17.10
C VAL A 91 -12.82 31.22 -16.16
N TYR A 92 -12.36 30.41 -15.21
CA TYR A 92 -13.17 29.84 -14.15
C TYR A 92 -12.84 30.54 -12.84
N GLN A 93 -13.83 31.18 -12.23
CA GLN A 93 -13.65 31.82 -10.92
C GLN A 93 -14.12 30.87 -9.82
N GLY A 94 -13.21 30.52 -8.91
CA GLY A 94 -13.52 29.83 -7.67
C GLY A 94 -14.41 30.70 -6.76
N LYS A 95 -15.15 30.06 -5.85
CA LYS A 95 -16.04 30.77 -4.91
C LYS A 95 -15.29 31.70 -3.94
N ASP A 96 -13.99 31.48 -3.78
CA ASP A 96 -13.05 32.27 -2.97
C ASP A 96 -12.44 33.46 -3.74
N GLY A 97 -12.79 33.63 -5.01
CA GLY A 97 -12.23 34.65 -5.89
C GLY A 97 -10.98 34.21 -6.65
N THR A 98 -10.48 32.98 -6.45
CA THR A 98 -9.34 32.45 -7.21
C THR A 98 -9.71 32.32 -8.69
N VAL A 99 -8.93 32.97 -9.55
CA VAL A 99 -9.18 33.00 -11.00
C VAL A 99 -8.34 31.94 -11.69
N TRP A 100 -9.00 30.88 -12.14
CA TRP A 100 -8.41 29.82 -12.94
C TRP A 100 -8.52 30.18 -14.41
N THR A 101 -7.41 30.08 -15.12
CA THR A 101 -7.39 30.24 -16.57
C THR A 101 -7.01 28.91 -17.18
N LEU A 102 -7.81 28.44 -18.13
CA LEU A 102 -7.41 27.31 -18.95
C LEU A 102 -6.25 27.77 -19.84
N ASP A 103 -5.04 27.36 -19.48
CA ASP A 103 -3.91 27.42 -20.39
C ASP A 103 -4.01 26.21 -21.31
N ALA A 104 -4.80 26.35 -22.38
CA ALA A 104 -4.91 25.36 -23.44
C ALA A 104 -3.59 25.39 -24.22
N GLY A 105 -2.55 24.77 -23.66
CA GLY A 105 -1.14 24.86 -24.08
C GLY A 105 -0.90 24.95 -25.59
N GLN A 106 -1.05 26.16 -26.14
CA GLN A 106 -0.88 26.45 -27.57
C GLN A 106 0.58 26.66 -27.94
N GLN A 107 1.51 26.35 -27.04
CA GLN A 107 2.92 26.31 -27.35
C GLN A 107 3.45 24.95 -26.91
N GLU A 108 3.79 24.10 -27.90
CA GLU A 108 4.93 23.23 -27.73
C GLU A 108 6.05 24.12 -27.19
N PHE A 109 6.47 23.90 -25.94
CA PHE A 109 7.54 24.70 -25.33
C PHE A 109 8.83 24.43 -26.12
N VAL A 110 9.05 25.17 -27.20
CA VAL A 110 10.33 25.30 -27.90
C VAL A 110 11.20 26.21 -27.03
N GLY A 111 11.63 25.71 -25.88
CA GLY A 111 12.33 26.48 -24.86
C GLY A 111 13.10 25.59 -23.89
N ARG A 112 14.12 26.16 -23.24
CA ARG A 112 14.93 25.46 -22.23
C ARG A 112 14.03 25.09 -21.05
N ILE A 113 14.06 23.82 -20.63
CA ILE A 113 13.37 23.34 -19.43
C ILE A 113 13.74 24.26 -18.25
N ASN A 114 12.74 24.73 -17.50
CA ASN A 114 12.96 25.55 -16.31
C ASN A 114 13.97 24.84 -15.39
N GLN A 115 14.96 25.56 -14.85
CA GLN A 115 16.00 24.98 -13.99
C GLN A 115 15.41 24.18 -12.82
N ASN A 116 14.25 24.58 -12.31
CA ASN A 116 13.55 23.88 -11.24
C ASN A 116 12.99 22.51 -11.64
N ASN A 117 12.81 22.26 -12.96
CA ASN A 117 12.30 21.01 -13.53
C ASN A 117 13.42 20.14 -14.13
N VAL A 118 14.68 20.55 -13.99
CA VAL A 118 15.83 19.74 -14.42
C VAL A 118 16.10 18.68 -13.36
N LEU A 119 15.92 17.42 -13.74
CA LEU A 119 16.28 16.27 -12.90
C LEU A 119 17.75 16.35 -12.53
N LYS A 120 18.02 16.37 -11.21
CA LYS A 120 19.40 16.44 -10.68
C LYS A 120 20.06 15.07 -10.55
N ASP A 121 19.25 14.02 -10.46
CA ASP A 121 19.72 12.65 -10.24
C ASP A 121 19.43 11.77 -11.47
N THR A 122 20.22 10.71 -11.63
CA THR A 122 19.93 9.66 -12.62
C THR A 122 18.92 8.67 -12.05
N PRO A 123 17.73 8.49 -12.67
CA PRO A 123 16.74 7.54 -12.18
C PRO A 123 17.20 6.08 -12.28
N GLY A 124 16.62 5.22 -11.45
CA GLY A 124 16.89 3.79 -11.44
C GLY A 124 17.60 3.31 -10.18
N PRO A 125 18.03 2.02 -10.16
CA PRO A 125 18.78 1.48 -9.03
C PRO A 125 20.06 2.28 -8.79
N THR A 126 20.36 2.56 -7.52
CA THR A 126 21.57 3.28 -7.13
C THR A 126 22.82 2.47 -7.43
N SER A 127 23.99 3.12 -7.48
CA SER A 127 25.27 2.41 -7.66
C SER A 127 25.51 1.37 -6.57
N PHE A 128 25.01 1.61 -5.35
CA PHE A 128 25.03 0.61 -4.28
C PHE A 128 24.17 -0.60 -4.63
N ALA A 129 22.90 -0.40 -5.04
CA ALA A 129 22.02 -1.50 -5.43
C ALA A 129 22.60 -2.31 -6.61
N LYS A 130 23.08 -1.62 -7.65
CA LYS A 130 23.67 -2.28 -8.85
C LYS A 130 24.86 -3.17 -8.52
N ARG A 131 25.71 -2.79 -7.55
CA ARG A 131 26.87 -3.59 -7.14
C ARG A 131 26.51 -4.80 -6.29
N ASN A 132 25.37 -4.76 -5.59
CA ASN A 132 24.96 -5.81 -4.67
C ASN A 132 23.95 -6.79 -5.30
N ILE A 133 23.29 -6.41 -6.40
CA ILE A 133 22.49 -7.32 -7.21
C ILE A 133 23.43 -8.16 -8.07
N THR A 134 23.35 -9.48 -7.93
CA THR A 134 24.20 -10.44 -8.65
C THR A 134 23.36 -11.21 -9.67
N GLU A 135 23.88 -11.32 -10.91
CA GLU A 135 23.13 -11.79 -12.10
C GLU A 135 22.60 -13.24 -12.01
N CYS A 136 23.02 -14.02 -11.01
CA CYS A 136 22.58 -15.41 -10.80
C CYS A 136 21.93 -15.65 -9.42
N ASN A 137 21.70 -14.60 -8.62
CA ASN A 137 21.13 -14.75 -7.30
C ASN A 137 20.04 -13.71 -7.04
N ASN A 138 18.80 -14.06 -7.41
CA ASN A 138 17.64 -13.18 -7.24
C ASN A 138 17.40 -12.78 -5.78
N ILE A 139 17.86 -13.56 -4.79
CA ILE A 139 17.75 -13.20 -3.37
C ILE A 139 18.56 -11.95 -3.03
N SER A 140 19.63 -11.66 -3.80
CA SER A 140 20.47 -10.49 -3.59
C SER A 140 19.68 -9.19 -3.75
N ALA A 141 18.70 -9.16 -4.67
CA ALA A 141 17.78 -8.04 -4.82
C ALA A 141 16.82 -7.94 -3.62
N LEU A 142 16.27 -9.07 -3.14
CA LEU A 142 15.39 -9.07 -1.96
C LEU A 142 16.12 -8.56 -0.71
N ASN A 143 17.39 -8.95 -0.55
CA ASN A 143 18.23 -8.57 0.58
C ASN A 143 18.57 -7.07 0.62
N LEU A 144 18.34 -6.33 -0.47
CA LEU A 144 18.43 -4.88 -0.45
C LEU A 144 17.27 -4.24 0.31
N PHE A 145 16.10 -4.89 0.35
CA PHE A 145 14.90 -4.40 1.02
C PHE A 145 14.75 -5.01 2.42
N ILE A 146 14.90 -6.33 2.50
CA ILE A 146 14.86 -7.12 3.72
C ILE A 146 16.30 -7.52 4.04
N ASP A 147 17.03 -6.59 4.63
CA ASP A 147 18.46 -6.78 4.91
C ASP A 147 18.70 -7.74 6.08
N SER A 148 19.99 -8.04 6.32
CA SER A 148 20.38 -8.92 7.42
C SER A 148 19.92 -8.39 8.78
N TYR A 149 19.87 -7.07 8.96
CA TYR A 149 19.38 -6.46 10.19
C TYR A 149 17.91 -6.83 10.44
N ILE A 150 17.04 -6.68 9.43
CA ILE A 150 15.62 -7.05 9.54
C ILE A 150 15.49 -8.54 9.87
N ILE A 151 16.21 -9.41 9.16
CA ILE A 151 16.14 -10.86 9.38
C ILE A 151 16.63 -11.24 10.78
N ASP A 152 17.75 -10.67 11.22
CA ASP A 152 18.30 -10.92 12.56
C ASP A 152 17.37 -10.44 13.67
N HIS A 153 16.73 -9.29 13.45
CA HIS A 153 15.72 -8.77 14.36
C HIS A 153 14.51 -9.70 14.45
N ILE A 154 13.99 -10.19 13.32
CA ILE A 154 12.87 -11.15 13.28
C ILE A 154 13.24 -12.45 14.01
N VAL A 155 14.43 -13.01 13.74
CA VAL A 155 14.92 -14.22 14.42
C VAL A 155 14.93 -14.00 15.93
N LYS A 156 15.58 -12.92 16.38
CA LYS A 156 15.69 -12.59 17.81
C LYS A 156 14.32 -12.44 18.47
N CYS A 157 13.42 -11.65 17.89
CA CYS A 157 12.09 -11.42 18.43
C CYS A 157 11.25 -12.70 18.51
N THR A 158 11.34 -13.53 17.47
CA THR A 158 10.61 -14.81 17.38
C THR A 158 11.12 -15.81 18.40
N GLU A 159 12.43 -15.96 18.58
CA GLU A 159 12.99 -16.86 19.60
C GLU A 159 12.57 -16.46 21.02
N ILE A 160 12.64 -15.16 21.34
CA ILE A 160 12.26 -14.65 22.65
C ILE A 160 10.80 -14.99 22.96
N GLU A 161 9.89 -14.74 22.02
CA GLU A 161 8.47 -15.04 22.21
C GLU A 161 8.19 -16.55 22.33
N ALA A 162 8.81 -17.36 21.48
CA ALA A 162 8.61 -18.81 21.52
C ALA A 162 9.10 -19.41 22.84
N ARG A 163 10.29 -19.02 23.31
CA ARG A 163 10.85 -19.48 24.58
C ARG A 163 10.01 -19.06 25.78
N LEU A 164 9.49 -17.84 25.75
CA LEU A 164 8.57 -17.34 26.77
C LEU A 164 7.26 -18.15 26.79
N LYS A 165 6.65 -18.39 25.63
CA LYS A 165 5.35 -19.09 25.54
C LYS A 165 5.44 -20.59 25.79
N LEU A 166 6.56 -21.21 25.47
CA LEU A 166 6.80 -22.65 25.68
C LEU A 166 7.50 -22.96 27.02
N ASN A 167 7.93 -21.93 27.76
CA ASN A 167 8.71 -22.07 28.99
C ASN A 167 9.94 -22.99 28.82
N THR A 168 10.68 -22.80 27.72
CA THR A 168 11.90 -23.57 27.39
C THR A 168 12.96 -22.66 26.77
N GLN A 169 14.24 -23.01 26.94
CA GLN A 169 15.35 -22.35 26.25
C GLN A 169 15.78 -23.07 24.97
N ASP A 170 15.22 -24.25 24.70
CA ASP A 170 15.66 -25.12 23.60
C ASP A 170 15.09 -24.70 22.26
N TRP A 171 14.01 -23.91 22.27
CA TRP A 171 13.40 -23.43 21.04
C TRP A 171 14.32 -22.43 20.33
N LYS A 172 14.59 -22.70 19.05
CA LYS A 172 15.47 -21.90 18.20
C LYS A 172 14.87 -21.74 16.82
N THR A 173 15.26 -20.68 16.13
CA THR A 173 15.04 -20.51 14.69
C THR A 173 16.29 -19.97 14.04
N SER A 174 16.33 -19.95 12.71
CA SER A 174 17.49 -19.46 11.96
C SER A 174 17.08 -18.48 10.87
N LYS A 175 18.04 -17.69 10.39
CA LYS A 175 17.84 -16.83 9.21
C LYS A 175 17.30 -17.64 8.03
N GLN A 176 17.83 -18.85 7.83
CA GLN A 176 17.39 -19.77 6.78
C GLN A 176 15.90 -20.13 6.93
N GLU A 177 15.44 -20.46 8.13
CA GLU A 177 14.03 -20.78 8.37
C GLU A 177 13.12 -19.56 8.13
N ILE A 178 13.56 -18.35 8.51
CA ILE A 178 12.81 -17.12 8.20
C ILE A 178 12.75 -16.87 6.70
N TYR A 179 13.84 -17.05 5.95
CA TYR A 179 13.82 -16.97 4.49
C TYR A 179 12.92 -18.04 3.85
N GLN A 180 12.93 -19.27 4.37
CA GLN A 180 12.04 -20.34 3.91
C GLN A 180 10.57 -19.98 4.17
N LEU A 181 10.25 -19.41 5.34
CA LEU A 181 8.92 -18.92 5.66
C LEU A 181 8.47 -17.83 4.69
N ILE A 182 9.31 -16.84 4.42
CA ILE A 182 9.04 -15.78 3.44
C ILE A 182 8.82 -16.39 2.04
N GLY A 183 9.70 -17.29 1.61
CA GLY A 183 9.59 -17.99 0.32
C GLY A 183 8.29 -18.77 0.19
N ILE A 184 7.87 -19.45 1.27
CA ILE A 184 6.57 -20.13 1.35
C ILE A 184 5.41 -19.13 1.25
N MET A 185 5.48 -17.94 1.87
CA MET A 185 4.42 -16.92 1.74
C MET A 185 4.24 -16.46 0.29
N TYR A 186 5.35 -16.17 -0.40
CA TYR A 186 5.32 -15.80 -1.82
C TYR A 186 4.76 -16.94 -2.69
N ALA A 187 5.27 -18.16 -2.51
CA ALA A 187 4.82 -19.32 -3.26
C ALA A 187 3.33 -19.63 -3.00
N ARG A 188 2.84 -19.46 -1.76
CA ARG A 188 1.43 -19.62 -1.43
C ARG A 188 0.57 -18.59 -2.15
N GLY A 189 0.99 -17.33 -2.19
CA GLY A 189 0.26 -16.28 -2.90
C GLY A 189 0.13 -16.56 -4.41
N LEU A 190 1.13 -17.21 -5.01
CA LEU A 190 1.14 -17.54 -6.44
C LEU A 190 0.43 -18.87 -6.75
N LEU A 191 0.71 -19.93 -6.00
CA LEU A 191 0.37 -21.30 -6.37
C LEU A 191 -0.80 -21.89 -5.56
N ALA A 192 -1.13 -21.31 -4.41
CA ALA A 192 -2.09 -21.89 -3.46
C ALA A 192 -2.92 -20.81 -2.74
N LYS A 193 -3.25 -19.74 -3.45
CA LYS A 193 -4.06 -18.63 -2.90
C LYS A 193 -5.40 -19.16 -2.44
N GLY A 194 -5.78 -18.83 -1.19
CA GLY A 194 -7.05 -19.26 -0.60
C GLY A 194 -7.11 -20.72 -0.15
N GLN A 195 -6.09 -21.54 -0.41
CA GLN A 195 -6.11 -22.95 0.00
C GLN A 195 -5.82 -23.11 1.50
N PRO A 196 -6.51 -24.04 2.19
CA PRO A 196 -6.19 -24.42 3.56
C PRO A 196 -4.76 -24.98 3.69
N VAL A 197 -4.11 -24.69 4.82
CA VAL A 197 -2.71 -25.12 5.08
C VAL A 197 -2.55 -26.63 4.96
N ASP A 198 -3.53 -27.41 5.44
CA ASP A 198 -3.46 -28.87 5.41
C ASP A 198 -3.54 -29.45 3.99
N GLN A 199 -4.23 -28.77 3.06
CA GLN A 199 -4.28 -29.16 1.66
C GLN A 199 -2.95 -28.90 0.95
N ILE A 200 -2.33 -27.75 1.23
CA ILE A 200 -1.04 -27.34 0.64
C ILE A 200 0.07 -28.36 0.95
N TRP A 201 0.04 -28.94 2.16
CA TRP A 201 0.99 -29.98 2.61
C TRP A 201 0.47 -31.42 2.46
N SER A 202 -0.61 -31.62 1.70
CA SER A 202 -1.13 -32.97 1.43
C SER A 202 -0.09 -33.83 0.71
N ARG A 203 0.08 -35.08 1.15
CA ARG A 203 0.99 -36.04 0.47
C ARG A 203 0.53 -36.40 -0.95
N LYS A 204 -0.78 -36.33 -1.21
CA LYS A 204 -1.39 -36.74 -2.49
C LYS A 204 -1.59 -35.55 -3.43
N TRP A 205 -2.00 -34.41 -2.89
CA TRP A 205 -2.46 -33.26 -3.67
C TRP A 205 -1.62 -32.00 -3.45
N GLY A 206 -0.70 -32.02 -2.48
CA GLY A 206 0.14 -30.87 -2.15
C GLY A 206 1.24 -30.66 -3.18
N ILE A 207 1.70 -29.42 -3.28
CA ILE A 207 2.81 -29.07 -4.17
C ILE A 207 4.12 -29.35 -3.43
N ASN A 208 4.95 -30.21 -4.01
CA ASN A 208 6.22 -30.67 -3.40
C ASN A 208 7.13 -29.55 -2.91
N PHE A 209 7.08 -28.37 -3.53
CA PHE A 209 7.82 -27.19 -3.08
C PHE A 209 7.59 -26.89 -1.59
N PHE A 210 6.35 -26.93 -1.10
CA PHE A 210 6.06 -26.56 0.29
C PHE A 210 6.62 -27.58 1.28
N SER A 211 6.34 -28.87 1.05
CA SER A 211 6.76 -29.96 1.93
C SER A 211 8.27 -30.20 1.93
N SER A 212 8.94 -29.96 0.78
CA SER A 212 10.40 -30.03 0.67
C SER A 212 11.11 -28.82 1.29
N THR A 213 10.45 -27.65 1.34
CA THR A 213 11.01 -26.43 1.93
C THR A 213 10.94 -26.43 3.44
N MET A 214 9.79 -26.81 4.02
CA MET A 214 9.57 -26.82 5.47
C MET A 214 8.43 -27.79 5.83
N SER A 215 8.52 -28.46 6.97
CA SER A 215 7.41 -29.30 7.44
C SER A 215 6.18 -28.46 7.79
N ARG A 216 4.98 -29.01 7.58
CA ARG A 216 3.71 -28.33 7.92
C ARG A 216 3.68 -27.87 9.37
N ASN A 217 4.14 -28.71 10.28
CA ASN A 217 4.11 -28.43 11.72
C ASN A 217 5.08 -27.29 12.06
N ARG A 218 6.29 -27.30 11.48
CA ARG A 218 7.26 -26.22 11.69
C ARG A 218 6.77 -24.90 11.11
N TYR A 219 6.12 -24.93 9.95
CA TYR A 219 5.47 -23.77 9.36
C TYR A 219 4.38 -23.17 10.27
N LYS A 220 3.45 -23.99 10.77
CA LYS A 220 2.40 -23.57 11.71
C LYS A 220 3.01 -23.01 13.01
N GLU A 221 4.06 -23.64 13.50
CA GLU A 221 4.77 -23.21 14.71
C GLU A 221 5.47 -21.84 14.52
N LEU A 222 6.19 -21.64 13.43
CA LEU A 222 6.81 -20.34 13.13
C LEU A 222 5.76 -19.24 12.98
N LEU A 223 4.64 -19.50 12.30
CA LEU A 223 3.55 -18.52 12.20
C LEU A 223 2.94 -18.16 13.55
N ARG A 224 2.89 -19.09 14.50
CA ARG A 224 2.39 -18.83 15.85
C ARG A 224 3.30 -17.85 16.61
N PHE A 225 4.61 -18.02 16.48
CA PHE A 225 5.59 -17.29 17.30
C PHE A 225 6.27 -16.13 16.59
N ILE A 226 6.09 -15.94 15.28
CA ILE A 226 6.76 -14.85 14.56
C ILE A 226 6.41 -13.50 15.21
N ARG A 227 7.46 -12.73 15.52
CA ARG A 227 7.36 -11.37 16.09
C ARG A 227 8.36 -10.45 15.41
N PHE A 228 8.04 -9.16 15.46
CA PHE A 228 8.85 -8.08 14.90
C PHE A 228 9.29 -7.07 15.97
N ASP A 229 9.06 -7.42 17.23
CA ASP A 229 9.36 -6.60 18.38
C ASP A 229 9.65 -7.47 19.62
N ILE A 230 10.21 -6.86 20.67
CA ILE A 230 10.48 -7.54 21.94
C ILE A 230 9.35 -7.20 22.90
N ARG A 231 8.60 -8.22 23.34
CA ARG A 231 7.41 -8.06 24.18
C ARG A 231 7.69 -7.32 25.49
N SER A 232 8.83 -7.56 26.12
CA SER A 232 9.18 -6.93 27.41
C SER A 232 9.39 -5.41 27.33
N THR A 233 9.73 -4.87 26.16
CA THR A 233 9.92 -3.42 25.95
C THR A 233 8.73 -2.76 25.27
N ARG A 234 7.64 -3.50 25.04
CA ARG A 234 6.51 -3.03 24.23
C ARG A 234 5.74 -1.91 24.90
N SER A 235 5.45 -2.03 26.20
CA SER A 235 4.65 -1.03 26.93
C SER A 235 5.31 0.35 26.91
N GLU A 236 6.63 0.40 27.11
CA GLU A 236 7.41 1.64 27.04
C GLU A 236 7.37 2.25 25.63
N ARG A 237 7.56 1.43 24.58
CA ARG A 237 7.56 1.94 23.20
C ARG A 237 6.18 2.40 22.74
N LEU A 238 5.11 1.74 23.17
CA LEU A 238 3.74 2.14 22.84
C LEU A 238 3.35 3.50 23.44
N ALA A 239 4.09 4.01 24.44
CA ALA A 239 3.86 5.34 24.99
C ALA A 239 4.13 6.46 23.96
N SER A 240 5.03 6.23 23.00
CA SER A 240 5.40 7.22 21.97
C SER A 240 5.15 6.75 20.53
N ASP A 241 5.06 5.44 20.30
CA ASP A 241 4.93 4.83 18.99
C ASP A 241 3.78 3.81 18.95
N LYS A 242 2.62 4.23 18.44
CA LYS A 242 1.44 3.36 18.26
C LYS A 242 1.69 2.17 17.33
N PHE A 243 2.75 2.21 16.52
CA PHE A 243 3.14 1.18 15.57
C PHE A 243 4.32 0.33 16.05
N ALA A 244 4.72 0.47 17.33
CA ALA A 244 5.92 -0.14 17.91
C ALA A 244 6.09 -1.64 17.64
N LEU A 245 5.01 -2.40 17.47
CA LEU A 245 5.09 -3.83 17.18
C LEU A 245 5.77 -4.13 15.83
N PHE A 246 5.83 -3.17 14.91
CA PHE A 246 6.41 -3.36 13.57
C PHE A 246 7.34 -2.23 13.12
N SER A 247 7.37 -1.09 13.82
CA SER A 247 8.16 0.10 13.45
C SER A 247 9.62 -0.17 13.13
N THR A 248 10.32 -1.02 13.90
CA THR A 248 11.72 -1.36 13.64
C THR A 248 11.93 -1.96 12.24
N VAL A 249 11.03 -2.85 11.83
CA VAL A 249 11.10 -3.50 10.51
C VAL A 249 10.65 -2.54 9.41
N TRP A 250 9.54 -1.84 9.63
CA TRP A 250 8.99 -0.90 8.64
C TRP A 250 9.94 0.25 8.32
N ASN A 251 10.47 0.92 9.35
CA ASN A 251 11.35 2.07 9.17
C ASN A 251 12.62 1.66 8.42
N ARG A 252 13.21 0.52 8.79
CA ARG A 252 14.37 -0.03 8.09
C ARG A 252 14.05 -0.40 6.65
N PHE A 253 12.89 -1.00 6.39
CA PHE A 253 12.44 -1.32 5.04
C PHE A 253 12.27 -0.06 4.18
N ILE A 254 11.68 1.00 4.70
CA ILE A 254 11.52 2.28 3.98
C ILE A 254 12.86 2.97 3.74
N GLU A 255 13.78 2.98 4.71
CA GLU A 255 15.15 3.48 4.53
C GLU A 255 15.88 2.73 3.40
N ASN A 256 15.73 1.41 3.38
CA ASN A 256 16.26 0.56 2.32
C ASN A 256 15.63 0.90 0.97
N CYS A 257 14.31 1.10 0.90
CA CYS A 257 13.63 1.52 -0.33
C CYS A 257 14.22 2.84 -0.87
N LYS A 258 14.39 3.84 -0.01
CA LYS A 258 14.97 5.16 -0.36
C LYS A 258 16.41 5.06 -0.85
N SER A 259 17.21 4.21 -0.22
CA SER A 259 18.66 4.12 -0.48
C SER A 259 19.02 3.32 -1.73
N ASN A 260 18.14 2.42 -2.16
CA ASN A 260 18.42 1.49 -3.26
C ASN A 260 17.88 1.96 -4.63
N TYR A 261 17.02 2.96 -4.68
CA TYR A 261 16.42 3.43 -5.93
C TYR A 261 16.22 4.94 -5.97
N MET A 262 16.53 5.53 -7.13
CA MET A 262 16.30 6.93 -7.41
C MET A 262 15.05 7.08 -8.30
N PRO A 263 13.97 7.76 -7.85
CA PRO A 263 12.76 7.91 -8.65
C PRO A 263 12.97 8.72 -9.93
N ASN A 264 12.09 8.49 -10.91
CA ASN A 264 12.00 9.30 -12.12
C ASN A 264 11.42 10.69 -11.79
N ALA A 265 11.09 11.45 -12.84
CA ALA A 265 10.56 12.81 -12.72
C ALA A 265 9.24 12.90 -11.93
N ASN A 266 8.41 11.87 -11.99
CA ASN A 266 7.04 11.91 -11.45
C ASN A 266 6.89 10.91 -10.30
N ILE A 267 6.50 11.41 -9.14
CA ILE A 267 6.15 10.62 -7.95
C ILE A 267 4.67 10.81 -7.69
N THR A 268 3.94 9.72 -7.45
CA THR A 268 2.55 9.75 -7.03
C THR A 268 2.46 9.56 -5.52
N VAL A 269 1.65 10.38 -4.85
CA VAL A 269 1.29 10.20 -3.44
C VAL A 269 -0.18 9.81 -3.35
N ASP A 270 -0.44 8.72 -2.65
CA ASP A 270 -1.77 8.13 -2.51
C ASP A 270 -1.85 7.26 -1.24
N GLU A 271 -3.04 6.76 -0.89
CA GLU A 271 -3.23 5.75 0.15
C GLU A 271 -3.31 4.31 -0.37
N GLN A 272 -2.84 3.38 0.47
CA GLN A 272 -3.11 1.96 0.30
C GLN A 272 -3.71 1.38 1.58
N LEU A 273 -4.80 0.63 1.43
CA LEU A 273 -5.43 -0.11 2.52
C LEU A 273 -5.00 -1.57 2.45
N PHE A 274 -4.38 -2.08 3.51
CA PHE A 274 -4.07 -3.51 3.65
C PHE A 274 -5.18 -4.18 4.47
N PRO A 275 -5.98 -5.07 3.85
CA PRO A 275 -7.13 -5.68 4.52
C PRO A 275 -6.73 -6.45 5.78
N THR A 276 -7.49 -6.26 6.86
CA THR A 276 -7.30 -7.06 8.07
C THR A 276 -8.62 -7.23 8.81
N LYS A 277 -8.77 -8.40 9.43
CA LYS A 277 -9.83 -8.69 10.42
C LYS A 277 -9.29 -8.66 11.86
N ALA A 278 -8.01 -8.38 12.04
CA ALA A 278 -7.39 -8.32 13.36
C ALA A 278 -7.89 -7.10 14.12
N ARG A 279 -8.09 -7.26 15.44
CA ARG A 279 -8.35 -6.13 16.33
C ARG A 279 -7.10 -5.25 16.38
N CYS A 280 -7.18 -4.07 15.77
CA CYS A 280 -6.08 -3.13 15.69
C CYS A 280 -6.60 -1.70 15.94
N PRO A 281 -6.01 -0.93 16.88
CA PRO A 281 -6.51 0.40 17.26
C PRO A 281 -6.58 1.44 16.13
N PHE A 282 -5.84 1.22 15.05
CA PHE A 282 -5.76 2.11 13.89
C PHE A 282 -6.28 1.44 12.61
N THR A 283 -7.17 0.44 12.75
CA THR A 283 -7.95 -0.08 11.62
C THR A 283 -8.81 1.03 11.06
N GLN A 284 -8.91 1.11 9.74
CA GLN A 284 -9.69 2.10 9.00
C GLN A 284 -10.78 1.41 8.20
N TYR A 285 -11.94 2.06 8.17
CA TYR A 285 -13.01 1.74 7.24
C TYR A 285 -12.91 2.63 6.00
N MET A 286 -12.94 2.05 4.81
CA MET A 286 -12.99 2.76 3.53
C MET A 286 -14.07 2.16 2.64
N ALA A 287 -15.21 2.85 2.52
CA ALA A 287 -16.40 2.36 1.82
C ALA A 287 -16.14 1.96 0.36
N ASN A 288 -15.23 2.68 -0.31
CA ASN A 288 -14.93 2.54 -1.73
C ASN A 288 -13.89 1.45 -2.05
N LYS A 289 -13.36 0.73 -1.04
CA LYS A 289 -12.41 -0.37 -1.26
C LYS A 289 -13.15 -1.73 -1.21
N PRO A 290 -12.73 -2.74 -2.01
CA PRO A 290 -13.36 -4.06 -2.01
C PRO A 290 -13.40 -4.71 -0.62
N ASP A 291 -12.25 -4.69 0.06
CA ASP A 291 -12.14 -5.00 1.48
C ASP A 291 -12.19 -3.69 2.26
N LYS A 292 -13.29 -3.45 2.97
CA LYS A 292 -13.56 -2.14 3.58
C LYS A 292 -12.75 -1.87 4.84
N PHE A 293 -12.26 -2.89 5.53
CA PHE A 293 -11.52 -2.76 6.79
C PHE A 293 -10.05 -3.15 6.62
N GLY A 294 -9.15 -2.27 7.02
CA GLY A 294 -7.72 -2.53 6.88
C GLY A 294 -6.82 -1.54 7.62
N VAL A 295 -5.51 -1.80 7.61
CA VAL A 295 -4.51 -0.82 8.02
C VAL A 295 -4.17 0.06 6.83
N LYS A 296 -4.40 1.36 6.97
CA LYS A 296 -4.14 2.35 5.91
C LYS A 296 -2.68 2.83 5.98
N PHE A 297 -2.05 2.99 4.82
CA PHE A 297 -0.71 3.56 4.66
C PHE A 297 -0.76 4.70 3.66
N TRP A 298 0.03 5.73 3.91
CA TRP A 298 0.33 6.78 2.94
C TRP A 298 1.61 6.40 2.22
N LEU A 299 1.59 6.39 0.88
CA LEU A 299 2.71 5.91 0.08
C LEU A 299 3.11 6.95 -0.97
N ALA A 300 4.41 7.05 -1.22
CA ALA A 300 4.98 7.74 -2.36
C ALA A 300 5.60 6.71 -3.30
N VAL A 301 5.19 6.74 -4.56
CA VAL A 301 5.56 5.73 -5.57
C VAL A 301 6.06 6.42 -6.83
N ASP A 302 7.16 5.92 -7.39
CA ASP A 302 7.63 6.36 -8.71
C ASP A 302 6.61 6.00 -9.79
N ALA A 303 6.05 7.01 -10.48
CA ALA A 303 4.92 6.82 -11.38
C ALA A 303 5.27 5.92 -12.58
N LYS A 304 6.53 5.91 -13.02
CA LYS A 304 6.98 5.10 -14.16
C LYS A 304 7.26 3.65 -13.77
N SER A 305 8.11 3.41 -12.77
CA SER A 305 8.52 2.04 -12.38
C SER A 305 7.56 1.35 -11.41
N LYS A 306 6.64 2.09 -10.80
CA LYS A 306 5.78 1.65 -9.68
C LYS A 306 6.58 1.27 -8.43
N TYR A 307 7.80 1.75 -8.30
CA TYR A 307 8.64 1.52 -7.13
C TYR A 307 8.22 2.38 -5.93
N LEU A 308 8.05 1.76 -4.77
CA LEU A 308 7.76 2.44 -3.50
C LEU A 308 9.00 3.20 -3.01
N VAL A 309 8.92 4.53 -2.95
CA VAL A 309 10.06 5.37 -2.54
C VAL A 309 9.94 5.88 -1.11
N ASN A 310 8.74 6.04 -0.57
CA ASN A 310 8.53 6.41 0.83
C ASN A 310 7.14 5.96 1.29
N GLY A 311 6.94 5.81 2.60
CA GLY A 311 5.63 5.48 3.13
C GLY A 311 5.60 5.39 4.65
N PHE A 312 4.42 5.63 5.23
CA PHE A 312 4.18 5.46 6.65
C PHE A 312 2.72 5.09 6.95
N PRO A 313 2.45 4.34 8.04
CA PRO A 313 1.09 3.97 8.40
C PRO A 313 0.29 5.17 8.89
N TYR A 314 -1.02 5.13 8.65
CA TYR A 314 -1.96 6.02 9.32
C TYR A 314 -2.32 5.45 10.70
N LEU A 315 -2.03 6.20 11.76
CA LEU A 315 -2.18 5.77 13.15
C LEU A 315 -3.23 6.59 13.93
N GLY A 316 -4.17 7.21 13.21
CA GLY A 316 -5.13 8.17 13.76
C GLY A 316 -4.56 9.60 13.83
N LYS A 317 -5.02 10.40 14.81
CA LYS A 317 -4.54 11.76 15.04
C LYS A 317 -3.04 11.73 15.36
N ASP A 318 -2.26 12.47 14.56
CA ASP A 318 -0.84 12.68 14.78
C ASP A 318 -0.62 13.89 15.70
N ALA A 319 0.03 13.66 16.84
CA ALA A 319 0.34 14.69 17.83
C ALA A 319 1.49 15.61 17.40
N HIS A 320 2.32 15.18 16.43
CA HIS A 320 3.46 15.95 15.93
C HIS A 320 3.10 16.88 14.76
N ARG A 321 1.92 16.68 14.14
CA ARG A 321 1.43 17.57 13.08
C ARG A 321 1.10 18.94 13.68
N PRO A 322 1.64 20.05 13.14
CA PRO A 322 1.23 21.39 13.54
C PRO A 322 -0.28 21.58 13.39
N SER A 323 -0.93 22.20 14.38
CA SER A 323 -2.39 22.38 14.38
C SER A 323 -2.90 23.19 13.18
N ASN A 324 -2.07 24.09 12.65
CA ASN A 324 -2.36 24.97 11.52
C ASN A 324 -2.04 24.37 10.14
N GLU A 325 -1.56 23.12 10.08
CA GLU A 325 -1.19 22.45 8.84
C GLU A 325 -2.19 21.33 8.51
N PRO A 326 -2.97 21.43 7.42
CA PRO A 326 -3.90 20.37 7.02
C PRO A 326 -3.22 19.01 6.88
N VAL A 327 -3.93 17.95 7.26
CA VAL A 327 -3.41 16.57 7.24
C VAL A 327 -2.90 16.18 5.85
N SER A 328 -3.65 16.53 4.81
CA SER A 328 -3.30 16.30 3.41
C SER A 328 -1.94 16.91 3.03
N GLU A 329 -1.72 18.18 3.39
CA GLU A 329 -0.48 18.90 3.10
C GLU A 329 0.71 18.28 3.86
N TYR A 330 0.51 18.02 5.15
CA TYR A 330 1.52 17.41 6.00
C TYR A 330 2.00 16.07 5.43
N ILE A 331 1.07 15.22 4.99
CA ILE A 331 1.40 13.90 4.41
C ILE A 331 2.26 14.05 3.15
N VAL A 332 1.84 14.90 2.20
CA VAL A 332 2.60 15.09 0.94
C VAL A 332 4.00 15.61 1.24
N LEU A 333 4.14 16.60 2.12
CA LEU A 333 5.44 17.17 2.47
C LEU A 333 6.35 16.16 3.15
N GLN A 334 5.84 15.36 4.10
CA GLN A 334 6.61 14.30 4.76
C GLN A 334 7.07 13.22 3.77
N LEU A 335 6.17 12.80 2.87
CA LEU A 335 6.48 11.77 1.87
C LEU A 335 7.50 12.26 0.83
N MET A 336 7.36 13.51 0.39
CA MET A 336 8.17 14.09 -0.66
C MET A 336 9.50 14.68 -0.16
N ASP A 337 9.68 14.90 1.14
CA ASP A 337 10.87 15.55 1.73
C ASP A 337 12.22 15.11 1.09
N PRO A 338 12.51 13.79 0.92
CA PRO A 338 13.77 13.35 0.31
C PRO A 338 13.95 13.72 -1.17
N TYR A 339 12.88 14.16 -1.83
CA TYR A 339 12.76 14.34 -3.28
C TYR A 339 12.49 15.79 -3.69
N LEU A 340 12.27 16.69 -2.74
CA LEU A 340 11.99 18.10 -2.99
C LEU A 340 13.17 18.83 -3.63
N GLY A 341 12.86 19.74 -4.55
CA GLY A 341 13.86 20.61 -5.18
C GLY A 341 14.85 19.88 -6.08
N LYS A 342 14.52 18.66 -6.53
CA LYS A 342 15.37 17.80 -7.37
C LYS A 342 14.88 17.66 -8.82
N GLY A 343 14.06 18.59 -9.30
CA GLY A 343 13.50 18.50 -10.66
C GLY A 343 12.37 17.50 -10.79
N ARG A 344 11.63 17.26 -9.69
CA ARG A 344 10.55 16.28 -9.65
C ARG A 344 9.20 16.95 -9.49
N ASN A 345 8.18 16.24 -9.96
CA ASN A 345 6.78 16.57 -9.86
C ASN A 345 6.09 15.56 -8.93
N VAL A 346 5.22 16.05 -8.06
CA VAL A 346 4.31 15.19 -7.29
C VAL A 346 2.94 15.16 -7.97
N THR A 347 2.36 13.97 -8.10
CA THR A 347 1.00 13.78 -8.60
C THR A 347 0.11 13.27 -7.46
N THR A 348 -1.04 13.90 -7.26
CA THR A 348 -1.95 13.58 -6.16
C THR A 348 -3.42 13.58 -6.58
N ASP A 349 -4.26 12.94 -5.78
CA ASP A 349 -5.71 12.99 -5.94
C ASP A 349 -6.33 14.27 -5.32
N ASN A 350 -7.66 14.33 -5.27
CA ASN A 350 -8.38 15.46 -4.69
C ASN A 350 -8.32 15.55 -3.16
N PHE A 351 -7.99 14.47 -2.46
CA PHE A 351 -7.79 14.46 -1.02
C PHE A 351 -6.51 15.20 -0.64
N PHE A 352 -5.47 15.18 -1.47
CA PHE A 352 -4.23 15.91 -1.15
C PHE A 352 -4.13 17.30 -1.78
N THR A 353 -4.74 17.53 -2.94
CA THR A 353 -4.49 18.73 -3.74
C THR A 353 -5.17 19.99 -3.17
N SER A 354 -4.38 21.06 -2.93
CA SER A 354 -4.86 22.40 -2.55
C SER A 354 -3.92 23.49 -3.12
N VAL A 355 -4.40 24.74 -3.22
CA VAL A 355 -3.57 25.89 -3.67
C VAL A 355 -2.41 26.11 -2.70
N ARG A 356 -2.69 26.08 -1.40
CA ARG A 356 -1.67 26.24 -0.33
C ARG A 356 -0.56 25.17 -0.43
N LEU A 357 -0.91 23.93 -0.76
CA LEU A 357 0.09 22.89 -0.99
C LEU A 357 0.96 23.20 -2.22
N ALA A 358 0.35 23.68 -3.31
CA ALA A 358 1.06 24.05 -4.52
C ALA A 358 2.07 25.18 -4.26
N GLU A 359 1.68 26.21 -3.51
CA GLU A 359 2.57 27.32 -3.10
C GLU A 359 3.76 26.82 -2.28
N LYS A 360 3.50 26.01 -1.23
CA LYS A 360 4.57 25.42 -0.39
C LYS A 360 5.55 24.56 -1.21
N LEU A 361 5.04 23.77 -2.16
CA LEU A 361 5.88 22.94 -3.02
C LEU A 361 6.67 23.80 -4.01
N GLN A 362 6.08 24.88 -4.53
CA GLN A 362 6.76 25.84 -5.40
C GLN A 362 7.92 26.52 -4.68
N GLU A 363 7.75 26.95 -3.43
CA GLU A 363 8.84 27.48 -2.58
C GLU A 363 9.97 26.46 -2.42
N LYS A 364 9.61 25.18 -2.36
CA LYS A 364 10.53 24.03 -2.30
C LYS A 364 10.97 23.53 -3.68
N LYS A 365 10.77 24.33 -4.74
CA LYS A 365 11.18 24.04 -6.14
C LYS A 365 10.68 22.69 -6.64
N THR A 366 9.44 22.33 -6.31
CA THR A 366 8.78 21.08 -6.67
C THR A 366 7.42 21.41 -7.26
N SER A 367 7.07 20.83 -8.41
CA SER A 367 5.74 21.05 -9.01
C SER A 367 4.73 20.02 -8.48
N ILE A 368 3.45 20.36 -8.56
CA ILE A 368 2.33 19.48 -8.25
C ILE A 368 1.37 19.41 -9.42
N VAL A 369 0.81 18.23 -9.65
CA VAL A 369 -0.35 18.00 -10.52
C VAL A 369 -1.37 17.20 -9.73
N GLY A 370 -2.62 17.62 -9.73
CA GLY A 370 -3.66 16.84 -9.09
C GLY A 370 -5.05 17.33 -9.42
N THR A 371 -6.03 16.48 -9.17
CA THR A 371 -7.43 16.86 -9.29
C THR A 371 -7.81 17.75 -8.11
N MET A 372 -8.51 18.85 -8.35
CA MET A 372 -9.07 19.67 -7.28
C MET A 372 -10.58 19.41 -7.14
N ASN A 373 -11.04 19.27 -5.90
CA ASN A 373 -12.47 19.25 -5.62
C ASN A 373 -13.02 20.68 -5.83
N ARG A 374 -14.11 20.82 -6.58
CA ARG A 374 -14.77 22.10 -6.87
C ARG A 374 -15.15 22.91 -5.61
N ILE A 375 -15.29 22.23 -4.47
CA ILE A 375 -15.64 22.81 -3.18
C ILE A 375 -14.38 23.18 -2.36
N ARG A 376 -13.25 22.50 -2.60
CA ARG A 376 -12.00 22.77 -1.89
C ARG A 376 -11.36 24.05 -2.44
N ARG A 377 -11.02 24.94 -1.50
CA ARG A 377 -10.41 26.25 -1.70
C ARG A 377 -8.95 26.10 -2.12
#